data_AF-A0A928CV46-F1
#
_entry.id   AF-A0A928CV46-F1
#
_cell.length_a   1.000
_cell.length_b   1.000
_cell.length_c   1.000
_cell.angle_alpha   90.00
_cell.angle_beta   90.00
_cell.angle_gamma   90.00
#
_symmetry.space_group_name_H-M   'P 1'
#
loop_
_entity.id
_entity.type
_entity.pdbx_description
1 polymer ?
#
loop_
_entity_poly.entity_id
_entity_poly.type
_entity_poly.pdbx_seq_one_letter_code
_entity_poly.pdbx_strand_id
1 'polypeptide(L)'
;MKKCWTSPGRKSRTSRPSSCCITTAPRMFRPMPKSIPASFEEFARKGLKQMGLWDHHLDYRHPLPPHYPKRLAKKLRHLHDIGMREYFGEVYMIHAANGPKQYVLGRLLWNLGTDVDQAMMEYCTKAFGPAAAPFVKQYYDIWEQVDSRRKERMQQRKLSNASYNIGSFVGLDQGDTARMEALLKKAADAEKTEIQKRRLQVVINYFDYIRCLADRYLISERLREDKQLSLAEIHKLSGQAAELDKKFNRMWKDVISKDQLGNYRYIHIRTRPDAKPRVDRIYYNFGDVVRAYVYDSVEAALKNLEDRECKNMKRRDRIKFWEAKKKEFPDMFQISLRLNQLIGKPAPNLLKNGNFKKYRPGDPAVPGAHPQLENWYFYEQVGGIQTDEYKSLWKIVPSKAAYNHLGIGTGKYPEIRTYVKLTAGTYRFSASCRTGMPMNFAFYQIPEFDPDSLNDIARLRKQRFRTPEIFGFTCHAAPGVLPIRQTFTIPADGWYALLIAIPNQPARAWSRLWGVKLEKLP
;
A
#
# COMPACT_ATOMS: atom_id res chain seq x y z
N MET A 1 2.73 51.48 15.54
CA MET A 1 1.64 51.97 14.67
C MET A 1 2.28 52.66 13.46
N LYS A 2 1.84 52.24 12.27
CA LYS A 2 1.92 52.81 10.92
C LYS A 2 2.95 53.92 10.61
N LYS A 3 3.95 53.59 9.78
CA LYS A 3 4.37 54.46 8.67
C LYS A 3 4.24 53.67 7.35
N CYS A 4 3.31 54.12 6.52
CA CYS A 4 3.09 53.63 5.16
C CYS A 4 4.26 54.06 4.28
N TRP A 5 4.86 53.11 3.57
CA TRP A 5 5.70 53.36 2.40
C TRP A 5 4.85 53.09 1.16
N THR A 6 4.57 54.14 0.39
CA THR A 6 3.96 54.05 -0.94
C THR A 6 5.04 53.66 -1.95
N SER A 7 4.76 52.64 -2.79
CA SER A 7 5.64 52.24 -3.89
C SER A 7 5.60 53.25 -5.04
N PRO A 8 6.74 53.64 -5.64
CA PRO A 8 6.74 54.27 -6.96
C PRO A 8 6.57 53.23 -8.07
N GLY A 9 5.87 53.65 -9.12
CA GLY A 9 5.44 52.84 -10.26
C GLY A 9 6.55 52.04 -10.94
N ARG A 10 6.24 50.78 -11.24
CA ARG A 10 7.11 49.86 -11.98
C ARG A 10 6.97 50.11 -13.48
N LYS A 11 7.94 50.80 -14.07
CA LYS A 11 8.18 50.75 -15.53
C LYS A 11 8.64 49.34 -15.92
N SER A 12 8.14 48.88 -17.06
CA SER A 12 8.39 47.56 -17.64
C SER A 12 9.76 47.48 -18.33
N ARG A 13 10.25 46.24 -18.46
CA ARG A 13 11.44 45.71 -19.18
C ARG A 13 12.80 45.82 -18.46
N THR A 14 13.34 44.66 -18.07
CA THR A 14 14.47 43.98 -18.75
C THR A 14 14.76 42.62 -18.08
N SER A 15 15.05 41.61 -18.92
CA SER A 15 15.59 40.27 -18.64
C SER A 15 15.51 39.70 -17.21
N ARG A 16 14.55 38.79 -16.96
CA ARG A 16 14.69 37.82 -15.87
C ARG A 16 15.71 36.75 -16.27
N PRO A 17 16.69 36.40 -15.42
CA PRO A 17 17.42 35.15 -15.62
C PRO A 17 16.42 33.99 -15.57
N SER A 18 16.54 33.07 -16.52
CA SER A 18 15.73 31.87 -16.59
C SER A 18 16.03 30.96 -15.39
N SER A 19 15.28 31.13 -14.30
CA SER A 19 15.26 30.16 -13.21
C SER A 19 14.52 28.91 -13.67
N CYS A 20 15.24 27.79 -13.75
CA CYS A 20 14.65 26.49 -14.05
C CYS A 20 14.42 25.74 -12.73
N CYS A 21 13.21 25.81 -12.19
CA CYS A 21 12.78 24.95 -11.09
C CYS A 21 12.33 23.60 -11.67
N ILE A 22 13.10 22.53 -11.43
CA ILE A 22 12.72 21.19 -11.87
C ILE A 22 11.91 20.53 -10.74
N THR A 23 10.62 20.29 -11.02
CA THR A 23 9.77 19.43 -10.19
C THR A 23 9.98 17.98 -10.59
N THR A 24 10.34 17.11 -9.65
CA THR A 24 10.36 15.66 -9.89
C THR A 24 8.94 15.09 -9.89
N ALA A 25 8.17 15.37 -10.95
CA ALA A 25 6.96 14.61 -11.27
C ALA A 25 7.26 13.70 -12.46
N PRO A 26 6.95 12.40 -12.42
CA PRO A 26 7.24 11.49 -13.50
C PRO A 26 6.20 11.69 -14.61
N ARG A 27 6.38 12.69 -15.47
CA ARG A 27 5.73 12.73 -16.78
C ARG A 27 6.35 13.81 -17.67
N MET A 28 6.73 13.34 -18.86
CA MET A 28 6.95 14.03 -20.14
C MET A 28 8.40 14.33 -20.59
N PHE A 29 8.77 13.55 -21.62
CA PHE A 29 9.72 13.79 -22.73
C PHE A 29 11.22 13.97 -22.47
N ARG A 30 11.91 12.84 -22.27
CA ARG A 30 13.20 12.37 -22.83
C ARG A 30 13.71 11.21 -21.94
N PRO A 31 14.55 10.28 -22.42
CA PRO A 31 15.24 9.37 -21.51
C PRO A 31 16.09 10.23 -20.57
N MET A 32 15.67 10.33 -19.30
CA MET A 32 16.49 11.00 -18.30
C MET A 32 17.84 10.26 -18.18
N PRO A 33 18.94 10.98 -17.92
CA PRO A 33 20.22 10.37 -17.60
C PRO A 33 20.06 9.25 -16.56
N LYS A 34 20.90 8.22 -16.69
CA LYS A 34 20.82 6.98 -15.90
C LYS A 34 20.87 7.20 -14.37
N SER A 35 21.24 8.39 -13.91
CA SER A 35 21.11 8.83 -12.51
C SER A 35 20.86 10.34 -12.42
N ILE A 36 20.16 10.77 -11.36
CA ILE A 36 19.89 12.19 -11.06
C ILE A 36 21.19 13.03 -10.94
N PRO A 37 22.27 12.56 -10.28
CA PRO A 37 23.55 13.28 -10.25
C PRO A 37 24.13 13.57 -11.64
N ALA A 38 24.07 12.59 -12.56
CA ALA A 38 24.56 12.78 -13.93
C ALA A 38 23.80 13.87 -14.68
N SER A 39 22.49 14.01 -14.43
CA SER A 39 21.70 15.12 -14.98
C SER A 39 22.18 16.47 -14.47
N PHE A 40 22.48 16.58 -13.16
CA PHE A 40 22.91 17.85 -12.57
C PHE A 40 24.31 18.26 -13.02
N GLU A 41 25.25 17.31 -13.13
CA GLU A 41 26.58 17.55 -13.68
C GLU A 41 26.51 17.98 -15.15
N GLU A 42 25.62 17.38 -15.94
CA GLU A 42 25.38 17.79 -17.33
C GLU A 42 24.81 19.21 -17.41
N PHE A 43 23.86 19.56 -16.53
CA PHE A 43 23.32 20.91 -16.44
C PHE A 43 24.38 21.93 -16.02
N ALA A 44 25.23 21.60 -15.05
CA ALA A 44 26.37 22.42 -14.66
C ALA A 44 27.32 22.66 -15.85
N ARG A 45 27.66 21.61 -16.61
CA ARG A 45 28.50 21.71 -17.83
C ARG A 45 27.89 22.59 -18.92
N LYS A 46 26.57 22.72 -18.97
CA LYS A 46 25.86 23.60 -19.93
C LYS A 46 25.82 25.07 -19.51
N GLY A 47 26.50 25.44 -18.42
CA GLY A 47 26.63 26.84 -18.00
C GLY A 47 25.41 27.39 -17.26
N LEU A 48 24.56 26.52 -16.69
CA LEU A 48 23.49 26.96 -15.80
C LEU A 48 24.08 27.65 -14.57
N LYS A 49 23.82 28.96 -14.46
CA LYS A 49 24.39 29.81 -13.40
C LYS A 49 23.72 29.63 -12.04
N GLN A 50 22.49 29.10 -12.00
CA GLN A 50 21.70 28.97 -10.79
C GLN A 50 20.87 27.69 -10.87
N MET A 51 21.12 26.78 -9.94
CA MET A 51 20.39 25.52 -9.81
C MET A 51 19.89 25.36 -8.38
N GLY A 52 18.67 24.86 -8.26
CA GLY A 52 18.02 24.57 -6.99
C GLY A 52 17.48 23.15 -6.91
N LEU A 53 17.49 22.57 -5.71
CA LEU A 53 16.83 21.30 -5.42
C LEU A 53 15.46 21.55 -4.79
N TRP A 54 14.43 20.94 -5.38
CA TRP A 54 13.18 20.68 -4.68
C TRP A 54 13.25 19.28 -4.05
N ASP A 55 13.39 19.21 -2.73
CA ASP A 55 13.43 17.95 -1.99
C ASP A 55 12.12 17.66 -1.26
N HIS A 56 11.68 16.42 -1.32
CA HIS A 56 10.42 15.97 -0.73
C HIS A 56 10.70 15.15 0.54
N HIS A 57 10.36 15.71 1.70
CA HIS A 57 10.39 15.01 2.98
C HIS A 57 8.99 14.45 3.30
N LEU A 58 8.56 13.48 2.48
CA LEU A 58 7.24 12.83 2.52
C LEU A 58 7.18 11.70 3.56
N ASP A 59 7.65 11.98 4.77
CA ASP A 59 7.89 10.94 5.77
C ASP A 59 6.60 10.25 6.25
N TYR A 60 5.45 10.93 6.16
CA TYR A 60 4.12 10.35 6.46
C TYR A 60 3.70 9.21 5.52
N ARG A 61 4.40 9.03 4.39
CA ARG A 61 4.15 7.93 3.44
C ARG A 61 4.93 6.66 3.75
N HIS A 62 5.68 6.66 4.84
CA HIS A 62 6.46 5.52 5.31
C HIS A 62 5.86 4.98 6.62
N PRO A 63 5.68 3.65 6.75
CA PRO A 63 5.17 3.06 7.98
C PRO A 63 6.18 3.11 9.14
N LEU A 64 7.47 3.29 8.81
CA LEU A 64 8.58 3.45 9.75
C LEU A 64 9.30 4.78 9.48
N PRO A 65 9.91 5.40 10.49
CA PRO A 65 10.67 6.65 10.35
C PRO A 65 11.80 6.53 9.33
N PRO A 66 11.73 7.27 8.21
CA PRO A 66 12.87 7.38 7.31
C PRO A 66 13.86 8.42 7.88
N HIS A 67 14.70 7.98 8.81
CA HIS A 67 15.70 8.81 9.48
C HIS A 67 17.08 8.63 8.81
N TYR A 68 17.74 9.71 8.36
CA TYR A 68 19.00 9.62 7.61
C TYR A 68 19.85 10.92 7.59
N PRO A 69 20.06 11.60 8.73
CA PRO A 69 20.74 12.89 8.77
C PRO A 69 22.16 12.88 8.18
N LYS A 70 22.96 11.81 8.34
CA LYS A 70 24.34 11.75 7.79
C LYS A 70 24.33 11.65 6.28
N ARG A 71 23.41 10.86 5.72
CA ARG A 71 23.23 10.79 4.27
C ARG A 71 22.72 12.10 3.70
N LEU A 72 21.87 12.81 4.43
CA LEU A 72 21.40 14.13 4.04
C LEU A 72 22.56 15.12 3.94
N ALA A 73 23.47 15.14 4.93
CA ALA A 73 24.69 15.94 4.87
C ALA A 73 25.56 15.61 3.65
N LYS A 74 25.81 14.32 3.39
CA LYS A 74 26.56 13.88 2.20
C LYS A 74 25.90 14.36 0.90
N LYS A 75 24.57 14.24 0.79
CA LYS A 75 23.81 14.71 -0.37
C LYS A 75 23.96 16.22 -0.56
N LEU A 76 23.74 17.02 0.49
CA LEU A 76 23.77 18.48 0.38
C LEU A 76 25.17 19.00 0.04
N ARG A 77 26.22 18.45 0.66
CA ARG A 77 27.61 18.80 0.34
C ARG A 77 27.94 18.49 -1.11
N HIS A 78 27.66 17.27 -1.58
CA HIS A 78 27.88 16.90 -2.97
C HIS A 78 27.12 17.80 -3.96
N LEU A 79 25.85 18.12 -3.69
CA LEU A 79 25.08 19.00 -4.55
C LEU A 79 25.65 20.43 -4.58
N HIS A 80 26.16 20.91 -3.44
CA HIS A 80 26.86 22.18 -3.38
C HIS A 80 28.16 22.14 -4.21
N ASP A 81 28.94 21.05 -4.13
CA ASP A 81 30.20 20.90 -4.88
C ASP A 81 29.99 20.96 -6.40
N ILE A 82 28.87 20.45 -6.91
CA ILE A 82 28.52 20.52 -8.35
C ILE A 82 27.80 21.82 -8.76
N GLY A 83 27.81 22.85 -7.91
CA GLY A 83 27.32 24.19 -8.26
C GLY A 83 25.86 24.48 -7.88
N MET A 84 25.18 23.59 -7.15
CA MET A 84 23.82 23.88 -6.67
C MET A 84 23.85 24.86 -5.50
N ARG A 85 22.96 25.86 -5.51
CA ARG A 85 22.97 26.95 -4.52
C ARG A 85 21.64 27.19 -3.83
N GLU A 86 20.55 26.66 -4.39
CA GLU A 86 19.22 26.82 -3.80
C GLU A 86 18.68 25.48 -3.28
N TYR A 87 17.90 25.56 -2.21
CA TYR A 87 17.20 24.42 -1.65
C TYR A 87 15.78 24.81 -1.27
N PHE A 88 14.82 24.05 -1.77
CA PHE A 88 13.43 24.11 -1.40
C PHE A 88 13.02 22.75 -0.83
N GLY A 89 12.56 22.75 0.42
CA GLY A 89 12.10 21.54 1.10
C GLY A 89 10.59 21.52 1.24
N GLU A 90 9.92 20.53 0.65
CA GLU A 90 8.53 20.21 0.97
C GLU A 90 8.50 19.25 2.16
N VAL A 91 8.22 19.78 3.35
CA VAL A 91 8.39 19.07 4.61
C VAL A 91 7.04 18.85 5.29
N TYR A 92 6.70 17.58 5.54
CA TYR A 92 5.51 17.21 6.30
C TYR A 92 5.92 16.75 7.70
N MET A 93 5.34 17.40 8.72
CA MET A 93 5.85 17.26 10.08
C MET A 93 5.21 16.08 10.82
N ILE A 94 6.03 15.08 11.12
CA ILE A 94 5.81 14.11 12.21
C ILE A 94 6.98 14.32 13.16
N HIS A 95 6.84 15.21 14.15
CA HIS A 95 7.96 15.62 15.02
C HIS A 95 8.68 14.43 15.68
N ALA A 96 7.93 13.42 16.14
CA ALA A 96 8.49 12.22 16.76
C ALA A 96 9.38 11.37 15.82
N ALA A 97 9.17 11.47 14.50
CA ALA A 97 9.96 10.73 13.51
C ALA A 97 11.10 11.58 12.95
N ASN A 98 10.81 12.84 12.63
CA ASN A 98 11.65 13.65 11.74
C ASN A 98 12.15 14.94 12.37
N GLY A 99 11.71 15.31 13.58
CA GLY A 99 12.15 16.52 14.26
C GLY A 99 13.68 16.68 14.27
N PRO A 100 14.46 15.68 14.73
CA PRO A 100 15.91 15.78 14.73
C PRO A 100 16.51 15.88 13.32
N LYS A 101 15.98 15.11 12.35
CA LYS A 101 16.44 15.14 10.95
C LYS A 101 16.23 16.52 10.32
N GLN A 102 15.08 17.15 10.59
CA GLN A 102 14.75 18.48 10.09
C GLN A 102 15.57 19.58 10.77
N TYR A 103 15.87 19.41 12.06
CA TYR A 103 16.82 20.28 12.76
C TYR A 103 18.20 20.24 12.11
N VAL A 104 18.73 19.03 11.86
CA VAL A 104 20.00 18.84 11.15
C VAL A 104 19.94 19.42 9.73
N LEU A 105 18.85 19.23 8.99
CA LEU A 105 18.65 19.85 7.68
C LEU A 105 18.79 21.38 7.77
N GLY A 106 18.10 22.03 8.71
CA GLY A 106 18.19 23.47 8.89
C GLY A 106 19.61 23.95 9.21
N ARG A 107 20.34 23.20 10.05
CA ARG A 107 21.75 23.50 10.36
C ARG A 107 22.67 23.34 9.17
N LEU A 108 22.47 22.30 8.34
CA LEU A 108 23.24 22.09 7.12
C LEU A 108 22.97 23.16 6.06
N LEU A 109 21.73 23.64 5.93
CA LEU A 109 21.38 24.72 5.01
C LEU A 109 21.96 26.08 5.46
N TRP A 110 22.16 26.27 6.77
CA TRP A 110 22.88 27.42 7.31
C TRP A 110 24.40 27.29 7.14
N ASN A 111 24.94 26.11 7.43
CA ASN A 111 26.37 25.80 7.32
C ASN A 111 26.57 24.34 6.91
N LEU A 112 27.04 24.12 5.68
CA LEU A 112 27.29 22.78 5.13
C LEU A 112 28.38 22.00 5.88
N GLY A 113 29.29 22.69 6.58
CA GLY A 113 30.32 22.12 7.44
C GLY A 113 29.79 21.61 8.79
N THR A 114 28.49 21.75 9.07
CA THR A 114 27.90 21.29 10.35
C THR A 114 28.20 19.81 10.59
N ASP A 115 28.69 19.51 11.79
CA ASP A 115 28.79 18.14 12.32
C ASP A 115 27.38 17.61 12.64
N VAL A 116 27.03 16.50 12.00
CA VAL A 116 25.70 15.89 12.12
C VAL A 116 25.48 15.29 13.51
N ASP A 117 26.47 14.62 14.08
CA ASP A 117 26.34 13.98 15.39
C ASP A 117 26.24 15.04 16.49
N GLN A 118 26.99 16.14 16.38
CA GLN A 118 26.87 17.29 17.27
C GLN A 118 25.49 17.95 17.17
N ALA A 119 24.99 18.20 15.95
CA ALA A 119 23.67 18.80 15.75
C ALA A 119 22.53 17.91 16.26
N MET A 120 22.64 16.59 16.10
CA MET A 120 21.70 15.61 16.67
C MET A 120 21.72 15.65 18.20
N MET A 121 22.91 15.66 18.82
CA MET A 121 23.03 15.77 20.27
C MET A 121 22.46 17.09 20.78
N GLU A 122 22.77 18.21 20.12
CA GLU A 122 22.23 19.53 20.47
C GLU A 122 20.69 19.55 20.43
N TYR A 123 20.08 18.99 19.38
CA TYR A 123 18.64 18.83 19.30
C TYR A 123 18.10 18.04 20.48
N CYS A 124 18.67 16.87 20.76
CA CYS A 124 18.22 15.99 21.83
C CYS A 124 18.35 16.65 23.21
N THR A 125 19.44 17.37 23.48
CA THR A 125 19.64 18.13 24.73
C THR A 125 18.60 19.23 24.88
N LYS A 126 18.34 20.01 23.84
CA LYS A 126 17.33 21.10 23.86
C LYS A 126 15.91 20.56 24.01
N ALA A 127 15.61 19.42 23.37
CA ALA A 127 14.27 18.86 23.34
C ALA A 127 13.94 18.06 24.61
N PHE A 128 14.87 17.27 25.11
CA PHE A 128 14.63 16.23 26.13
C PHE A 128 15.47 16.41 27.40
N GLY A 129 16.39 17.37 27.43
CA GLY A 129 17.29 17.61 28.57
C GLY A 129 18.59 16.80 28.48
N PRO A 130 19.67 17.26 29.13
CA PRO A 130 21.00 16.69 29.01
C PRO A 130 21.07 15.22 29.48
N ALA A 131 20.30 14.85 30.51
CA ALA A 131 20.32 13.48 31.04
C ALA A 131 19.64 12.46 30.10
N ALA A 132 18.57 12.85 29.41
CA ALA A 132 17.85 11.96 28.48
C ALA A 132 18.47 11.97 27.06
N ALA A 133 19.17 13.03 26.68
CA ALA A 133 19.64 13.26 25.32
C ALA A 133 20.49 12.11 24.73
N PRO A 134 21.47 11.52 25.45
CA PRO A 134 22.28 10.44 24.90
C PRO A 134 21.45 9.23 24.49
N PHE A 135 20.46 8.85 25.31
CA PHE A 135 19.59 7.70 25.03
C PHE A 135 18.65 7.97 23.86
N VAL A 136 18.09 9.17 23.77
CA VAL A 136 17.22 9.55 22.65
C VAL A 136 18.02 9.68 21.35
N LYS A 137 19.26 10.17 21.40
CA LYS A 137 20.15 10.18 20.22
C LYS A 137 20.40 8.75 19.73
N GLN A 138 20.78 7.84 20.62
CA GLN A 138 21.02 6.43 20.26
C GLN A 138 19.77 5.79 19.67
N TYR A 139 18.57 6.13 20.14
CA TYR A 139 17.31 5.68 19.54
C TYR A 139 17.19 6.08 18.06
N TYR A 140 17.53 7.34 17.73
CA TYR A 140 17.53 7.81 16.34
C TYR A 140 18.69 7.25 15.51
N ASP A 141 19.85 6.99 16.12
CA ASP A 141 20.99 6.34 15.46
C ASP A 141 20.59 4.93 14.97
N ILE A 142 19.80 4.17 15.75
CA ILE A 142 19.26 2.88 15.30
C ILE A 142 18.33 3.07 14.09
N TRP A 143 17.45 4.08 14.09
CA TRP A 143 16.61 4.37 12.91
C TRP A 143 17.43 4.71 11.65
N GLU A 144 18.55 5.41 11.79
CA GLU A 144 19.46 5.67 10.67
C GLU A 144 20.15 4.40 10.16
N GLN A 145 20.51 3.48 11.06
CA GLN A 145 21.02 2.17 10.67
C GLN A 145 19.95 1.33 9.94
N VAL A 146 18.71 1.33 10.44
CA VAL A 146 17.57 0.66 9.79
C VAL A 146 17.37 1.21 8.37
N ASP A 147 17.38 2.52 8.18
CA ASP A 147 17.21 3.11 6.85
C ASP A 147 18.39 2.79 5.90
N SER A 148 19.61 2.70 6.44
CA SER A 148 20.79 2.31 5.68
C SER A 148 20.69 0.85 5.20
N ARG A 149 20.40 -0.09 6.11
CA ARG A 149 20.15 -1.51 5.78
C ARG A 149 19.00 -1.66 4.80
N ARG A 150 17.93 -0.89 4.98
CA ARG A 150 16.75 -0.91 4.11
C ARG A 150 17.15 -0.65 2.67
N LYS A 151 17.94 0.40 2.39
CA LYS A 151 18.36 0.70 1.01
C LYS A 151 19.17 -0.42 0.39
N GLU A 152 20.12 -0.96 1.13
CA GLU A 152 20.96 -2.07 0.69
C GLU A 152 20.10 -3.31 0.35
N ARG A 153 19.23 -3.72 1.28
CA ARG A 153 18.36 -4.89 1.11
C ARG A 153 17.32 -4.70 0.01
N MET A 154 16.78 -3.49 -0.16
CA MET A 154 15.88 -3.16 -1.26
C MET A 154 16.58 -3.37 -2.62
N GLN A 155 17.84 -2.96 -2.72
CA GLN A 155 18.66 -3.17 -3.92
C GLN A 155 18.94 -4.67 -4.14
N GLN A 156 19.38 -5.39 -3.11
CA GLN A 156 19.66 -6.83 -3.16
C GLN A 156 18.41 -7.65 -3.56
N ARG A 157 17.26 -7.34 -2.94
CA ARG A 157 15.98 -8.03 -3.17
C ARG A 157 15.23 -7.52 -4.42
N LYS A 158 15.81 -6.59 -5.19
CA LYS A 158 15.19 -5.95 -6.38
C LYS A 158 13.77 -5.42 -6.12
N LEU A 159 13.55 -4.89 -4.92
CA LEU A 159 12.25 -4.40 -4.50
C LEU A 159 12.03 -2.97 -5.00
N SER A 160 10.81 -2.66 -5.43
CA SER A 160 10.46 -1.28 -5.82
C SER A 160 10.36 -0.38 -4.59
N ASN A 161 10.86 0.85 -4.67
CA ASN A 161 10.73 1.86 -3.61
C ASN A 161 9.32 2.50 -3.57
N ALA A 162 8.28 1.74 -3.95
CA ALA A 162 6.92 2.22 -3.88
C ALA A 162 6.55 2.49 -2.42
N SER A 163 6.06 3.70 -2.14
CA SER A 163 5.42 4.00 -0.85
C SER A 163 4.31 2.97 -0.58
N TYR A 164 4.04 2.66 0.70
CA TYR A 164 3.02 1.68 1.12
C TYR A 164 3.32 0.22 0.75
N ASN A 165 4.56 -0.23 0.92
CA ASN A 165 4.90 -1.63 0.74
C ASN A 165 5.73 -2.20 1.91
N ILE A 166 5.80 -3.53 1.96
CA ILE A 166 6.58 -4.27 2.94
C ILE A 166 8.09 -3.96 2.86
N GLY A 167 8.55 -3.46 1.70
CA GLY A 167 9.91 -2.96 1.49
C GLY A 167 10.31 -1.80 2.40
N SER A 168 9.36 -1.15 3.08
CA SER A 168 9.68 -0.16 4.11
C SER A 168 10.27 -0.79 5.38
N PHE A 169 10.01 -2.06 5.63
CA PHE A 169 10.41 -2.76 6.85
C PHE A 169 11.70 -3.58 6.70
N VAL A 170 12.16 -3.85 5.47
CA VAL A 170 13.26 -4.81 5.22
C VAL A 170 14.59 -4.45 5.88
N GLY A 171 14.77 -3.21 6.34
CA GLY A 171 15.96 -2.80 7.09
C GLY A 171 15.92 -3.14 8.58
N LEU A 172 14.78 -3.58 9.11
CA LEU A 172 14.66 -4.01 10.50
C LEU A 172 15.33 -5.36 10.73
N ASP A 173 16.01 -5.48 11.86
CA ASP A 173 16.58 -6.73 12.37
C ASP A 173 15.88 -7.16 13.66
N GLN A 174 16.02 -8.45 13.99
CA GLN A 174 15.61 -8.95 15.29
C GLN A 174 16.35 -8.18 16.41
N GLY A 175 15.59 -7.68 17.39
CA GLY A 175 16.13 -6.93 18.52
C GLY A 175 16.25 -5.41 18.33
N ASP A 176 16.07 -4.86 17.12
CA ASP A 176 16.06 -3.40 16.93
C ASP A 176 14.98 -2.73 17.80
N THR A 177 13.76 -3.25 17.78
CA THR A 177 12.63 -2.71 18.54
C THR A 177 12.86 -2.83 20.05
N ALA A 178 13.42 -3.95 20.52
CA ALA A 178 13.76 -4.14 21.93
C ALA A 178 14.85 -3.16 22.41
N ARG A 179 15.90 -2.90 21.59
CA ARG A 179 16.94 -1.92 21.91
C ARG A 179 16.39 -0.50 21.95
N MET A 180 15.54 -0.14 20.99
CA MET A 180 14.87 1.16 20.97
C MET A 180 13.98 1.36 22.21
N GLU A 181 13.21 0.34 22.59
CA GLU A 181 12.38 0.36 23.81
C GLU A 181 13.23 0.57 25.07
N ALA A 182 14.34 -0.18 25.21
CA ALA A 182 15.24 -0.05 26.34
C ALA A 182 15.87 1.36 26.44
N LEU A 183 16.22 1.97 25.30
CA LEU A 183 16.75 3.34 25.26
C LEU A 183 15.69 4.37 25.67
N LEU A 184 14.47 4.23 25.16
CA LEU A 184 13.37 5.12 25.53
C LEU A 184 12.98 4.98 27.01
N LYS A 185 13.09 3.78 27.58
CA LYS A 185 12.91 3.57 29.03
C LYS A 185 13.97 4.32 29.84
N LYS A 186 15.26 4.18 29.50
CA LYS A 186 16.35 4.94 30.14
C LYS A 186 16.14 6.45 30.01
N ALA A 187 15.69 6.92 28.83
CA ALA A 187 15.35 8.31 28.63
C ALA A 187 14.17 8.76 29.51
N ALA A 188 13.18 7.90 29.75
CA ALA A 188 12.03 8.17 30.62
C ALA A 188 12.42 8.24 32.10
N ASP A 189 13.37 7.43 32.54
CA ASP A 189 13.86 7.40 33.93
C ASP A 189 14.82 8.56 34.26
N ALA A 190 15.43 9.20 33.25
CA ALA A 190 16.36 10.32 33.44
C ALA A 190 15.71 11.60 34.02
N GLU A 191 16.49 12.48 34.64
CA GLU A 191 15.98 13.78 35.12
C GLU A 191 15.52 14.67 33.96
N LYS A 192 14.31 15.23 34.07
CA LYS A 192 13.66 16.06 33.05
C LYS A 192 12.71 17.08 33.67
N THR A 193 12.63 18.25 33.07
CA THR A 193 11.55 19.22 33.30
C THR A 193 10.21 18.70 32.73
N GLU A 194 9.09 19.27 33.17
CA GLU A 194 7.76 18.87 32.69
C GLU A 194 7.59 19.00 31.16
N ILE A 195 8.14 20.06 30.56
CA ILE A 195 8.07 20.23 29.10
C ILE A 195 8.90 19.18 28.35
N GLN A 196 10.05 18.78 28.89
CA GLN A 196 10.90 17.72 28.32
C GLN A 196 10.23 16.35 28.46
N LYS A 197 9.56 16.06 29.58
CA LYS A 197 8.75 14.84 29.77
C LYS A 197 7.66 14.74 28.70
N ARG A 198 6.89 15.82 28.48
CA ARG A 198 5.84 15.85 27.45
C ARG A 198 6.38 15.61 26.04
N ARG A 199 7.50 16.23 25.69
CA ARG A 199 8.16 16.03 24.38
C ARG A 199 8.63 14.59 24.21
N LEU A 200 9.22 13.99 25.25
CA LEU A 200 9.63 12.58 25.21
C LEU A 200 8.42 11.64 25.07
N GLN A 201 7.32 11.93 25.77
CA GLN A 201 6.10 11.11 25.67
C GLN A 201 5.55 11.05 24.25
N VAL A 202 5.68 12.13 23.47
CA VAL A 202 5.31 12.15 22.05
C VAL A 202 6.17 11.16 21.23
N VAL A 203 7.47 11.07 21.53
CA VAL A 203 8.37 10.08 20.89
C VAL A 203 8.01 8.65 21.30
N ILE A 204 7.76 8.41 22.59
CA ILE A 204 7.37 7.09 23.13
C ILE A 204 6.06 6.61 22.51
N ASN A 205 5.02 7.44 22.55
CA ASN A 205 3.71 7.10 22.00
C ASN A 205 3.78 6.78 20.51
N TYR A 206 4.56 7.57 19.76
CA TYR A 206 4.76 7.33 18.34
C TYR A 206 5.54 6.03 18.09
N PHE A 207 6.61 5.79 18.85
CA PHE A 207 7.38 4.55 18.79
C PHE A 207 6.50 3.33 19.06
N ASP A 208 5.73 3.33 20.15
CA ASP A 208 4.85 2.21 20.50
C ASP A 208 3.82 1.92 19.41
N TYR A 209 3.35 2.96 18.72
CA TYR A 209 2.42 2.83 17.60
C TYR A 209 3.07 2.14 16.40
N ILE A 210 4.22 2.64 15.93
CA ILE A 210 4.94 2.05 14.78
C ILE A 210 5.56 0.69 15.11
N ARG A 211 5.90 0.45 16.39
CA ARG A 211 6.44 -0.82 16.89
C ARG A 211 5.46 -1.96 16.70
N CYS A 212 4.16 -1.69 16.84
CA CYS A 212 3.14 -2.69 16.52
C CYS A 212 3.25 -3.20 15.07
N LEU A 213 3.56 -2.31 14.11
CA LEU A 213 3.79 -2.70 12.71
C LEU A 213 5.13 -3.41 12.53
N ALA A 214 6.20 -2.89 13.16
CA ALA A 214 7.54 -3.45 13.08
C ALA A 214 7.61 -4.88 13.64
N ASP A 215 7.08 -5.12 14.83
CA ASP A 215 7.09 -6.44 15.48
C ASP A 215 6.24 -7.44 14.70
N ARG A 216 5.10 -7.02 14.13
CA ARG A 216 4.30 -7.88 13.22
C ARG A 216 5.06 -8.26 11.96
N TYR A 217 5.82 -7.34 11.38
CA TYR A 217 6.69 -7.64 10.26
C TYR A 217 7.78 -8.66 10.66
N LEU A 218 8.45 -8.46 11.80
CA LEU A 218 9.49 -9.39 12.28
C LEU A 218 8.93 -10.79 12.58
N ILE A 219 7.72 -10.87 13.16
CA ILE A 219 7.00 -12.14 13.32
C ILE A 219 6.74 -12.79 11.96
N SER A 220 6.36 -12.00 10.95
CA SER A 220 6.10 -12.49 9.59
C SER A 220 7.37 -13.03 8.93
N GLU A 221 8.50 -12.34 9.06
CA GLU A 221 9.79 -12.85 8.56
C GLU A 221 10.14 -14.17 9.24
N ARG A 222 10.00 -14.27 10.57
CA ARG A 222 10.25 -15.53 11.29
C ARG A 222 9.36 -16.67 10.79
N LEU A 223 8.06 -16.43 10.62
CA LEU A 223 7.12 -17.42 10.07
C LEU A 223 7.52 -17.91 8.67
N ARG A 224 8.12 -17.04 7.83
CA ARG A 224 8.55 -17.41 6.47
C ARG A 224 9.91 -18.12 6.44
N GLU A 225 10.85 -17.63 7.23
CA GLU A 225 12.26 -18.05 7.16
C GLU A 225 12.52 -19.33 7.96
N ASP A 226 11.87 -19.47 9.11
CA ASP A 226 12.03 -20.65 9.96
C ASP A 226 11.13 -21.80 9.46
N LYS A 227 11.74 -22.69 8.68
CA LYS A 227 11.09 -23.88 8.14
C LYS A 227 10.86 -24.97 9.19
N GLN A 228 11.42 -24.83 10.40
CA GLN A 228 11.35 -25.83 11.46
C GLN A 228 10.28 -25.57 12.51
N LEU A 229 9.50 -24.49 12.36
CA LEU A 229 8.41 -24.18 13.29
C LEU A 229 7.42 -25.34 13.44
N SER A 230 7.06 -25.62 14.69
CA SER A 230 5.94 -26.48 15.05
C SER A 230 4.61 -25.75 14.88
N LEU A 231 3.50 -26.50 14.81
CA LEU A 231 2.17 -25.89 14.71
C LEU A 231 1.84 -24.99 15.92
N ALA A 232 2.26 -25.39 17.12
CA ALA A 232 2.08 -24.60 18.34
C ALA A 232 2.83 -23.26 18.26
N GLU A 233 4.05 -23.24 17.70
CA GLU A 233 4.81 -22.01 17.50
C GLU A 233 4.19 -21.11 16.43
N ILE A 234 3.72 -21.69 15.31
CA ILE A 234 3.01 -20.93 14.27
C ILE A 234 1.75 -20.29 14.87
N HIS A 235 0.96 -21.06 15.64
CA HIS A 235 -0.23 -20.56 16.33
C HIS A 235 0.11 -19.41 17.29
N LYS A 236 1.11 -19.61 18.17
CA LYS A 236 1.60 -18.59 19.11
C LYS A 236 2.02 -17.31 18.40
N LEU A 237 2.85 -17.40 17.36
CA LEU A 237 3.33 -16.25 16.58
C LEU A 237 2.17 -15.53 15.89
N SER A 238 1.23 -16.28 15.31
CA SER A 238 0.04 -15.71 14.67
C SER A 238 -0.86 -14.97 15.67
N GLY A 239 -1.03 -15.51 16.88
CA GLY A 239 -1.76 -14.88 17.97
C GLY A 239 -1.09 -13.60 18.46
N GLN A 240 0.23 -13.61 18.63
CA GLN A 240 1.01 -12.40 18.96
C GLN A 240 0.84 -11.30 17.90
N ALA A 241 0.89 -11.66 16.61
CA ALA A 241 0.66 -10.71 15.53
C ALA A 241 -0.76 -10.12 15.54
N ALA A 242 -1.78 -10.93 15.88
CA ALA A 242 -3.16 -10.47 16.03
C ALA A 242 -3.34 -9.51 17.21
N GLU A 243 -2.71 -9.77 18.35
CA GLU A 243 -2.75 -8.86 19.51
C GLU A 243 -2.04 -7.53 19.22
N LEU A 244 -0.95 -7.55 18.46
CA LEU A 244 -0.28 -6.33 17.99
C LEU A 244 -1.18 -5.53 17.01
N ASP A 245 -1.98 -6.18 16.17
CA ASP A 245 -2.95 -5.49 15.30
C ASP A 245 -4.06 -4.82 16.12
N LYS A 246 -4.58 -5.51 17.15
CA LYS A 246 -5.54 -4.92 18.09
C LYS A 246 -4.94 -3.73 18.84
N LYS A 247 -3.70 -3.85 19.32
CA LYS A 247 -2.97 -2.76 19.98
C LYS A 247 -2.78 -1.57 19.03
N PHE A 248 -2.36 -1.81 17.79
CA PHE A 248 -2.22 -0.79 16.75
C PHE A 248 -3.51 0.00 16.55
N ASN A 249 -4.64 -0.69 16.40
CA ASN A 249 -5.96 -0.08 16.20
C ASN A 249 -6.42 0.72 17.44
N ARG A 250 -6.20 0.19 18.65
CA ARG A 250 -6.48 0.92 19.91
C ARG A 250 -5.64 2.19 20.00
N MET A 251 -4.34 2.11 19.76
CA MET A 251 -3.45 3.28 19.80
C MET A 251 -3.86 4.34 18.76
N TRP A 252 -4.27 3.92 17.56
CA TRP A 252 -4.83 4.84 16.57
C TRP A 252 -6.04 5.59 17.11
N LYS A 253 -7.02 4.87 17.66
CA LYS A 253 -8.26 5.42 18.21
C LYS A 253 -8.02 6.31 19.43
N ASP A 254 -7.14 5.89 20.33
CA ASP A 254 -7.05 6.47 21.66
C ASP A 254 -6.00 7.57 21.77
N VAL A 255 -4.94 7.52 20.94
CA VAL A 255 -3.79 8.42 21.01
C VAL A 255 -3.61 9.22 19.72
N ILE A 256 -3.48 8.53 18.57
CA ILE A 256 -3.06 9.18 17.31
C ILE A 256 -4.16 10.06 16.72
N SER A 257 -5.39 9.54 16.61
CA SER A 257 -6.53 10.26 16.03
C SER A 257 -7.00 11.46 16.86
N LYS A 258 -6.64 11.50 18.15
CA LYS A 258 -6.87 12.64 19.05
C LYS A 258 -5.76 13.70 18.99
N ASP A 259 -4.79 13.50 18.09
CA ASP A 259 -3.65 14.40 17.87
C ASP A 259 -2.82 14.73 19.12
N GLN A 260 -2.73 13.78 20.06
CA GLN A 260 -1.84 13.92 21.22
C GLN A 260 -0.35 13.90 20.84
N LEU A 261 -0.02 13.68 19.56
CA LEU A 261 1.33 13.77 19.00
C LEU A 261 1.63 15.15 18.37
N GLY A 262 0.68 16.08 18.41
CA GLY A 262 0.88 17.49 18.05
C GLY A 262 1.20 17.76 16.58
N ASN A 263 0.71 16.95 15.63
CA ASN A 263 1.03 17.13 14.21
C ASN A 263 0.14 16.40 13.20
N TYR A 264 -0.65 15.42 13.63
CA TYR A 264 -1.38 14.54 12.72
C TYR A 264 -2.63 15.21 12.13
N ARG A 265 -3.26 16.15 12.84
CA ARG A 265 -4.39 16.92 12.28
C ARG A 265 -3.97 18.02 11.32
N TYR A 266 -2.75 18.54 11.44
CA TYR A 266 -2.37 19.80 10.80
C TYR A 266 -2.36 19.71 9.27
N ILE A 267 -2.07 18.54 8.69
CA ILE A 267 -1.94 18.38 7.23
C ILE A 267 -3.31 18.36 6.51
N HIS A 268 -4.44 18.11 7.20
CA HIS A 268 -5.71 17.87 6.50
C HIS A 268 -6.97 18.55 7.04
N ILE A 269 -7.05 18.91 8.33
CA ILE A 269 -8.28 19.54 8.85
C ILE A 269 -8.47 20.96 8.32
N ARG A 270 -7.38 21.70 8.10
CA ARG A 270 -7.48 23.12 7.73
C ARG A 270 -8.08 23.37 6.34
N THR A 271 -8.02 22.38 5.44
CA THR A 271 -8.53 22.56 4.08
C THR A 271 -9.94 22.03 3.87
N ARG A 272 -10.42 21.05 4.67
CA ARG A 272 -11.73 20.38 4.49
C ARG A 272 -12.19 19.66 5.77
N PRO A 273 -13.06 20.28 6.61
CA PRO A 273 -13.62 19.64 7.82
C PRO A 273 -14.40 18.35 7.53
N ASP A 274 -14.91 18.20 6.31
CA ASP A 274 -15.61 17.05 5.75
C ASP A 274 -14.67 15.96 5.20
N ALA A 275 -13.38 16.25 4.97
CA ALA A 275 -12.40 15.32 4.41
C ALA A 275 -11.77 14.36 5.44
N LYS A 276 -12.57 13.90 6.41
CA LYS A 276 -12.21 12.79 7.31
C LYS A 276 -11.59 11.52 6.63
N PRO A 277 -11.79 11.17 5.34
CA PRO A 277 -11.30 9.87 4.84
C PRO A 277 -9.81 9.71 4.47
N ARG A 278 -9.00 10.78 4.29
CA ARG A 278 -7.71 10.60 3.60
C ARG A 278 -6.56 10.11 4.48
N VAL A 279 -6.43 10.61 5.72
CA VAL A 279 -5.31 10.23 6.61
C VAL A 279 -5.53 8.86 7.19
N ASP A 280 -6.75 8.59 7.66
CA ASP A 280 -7.23 7.27 8.05
C ASP A 280 -6.81 6.22 7.01
N ARG A 281 -7.07 6.48 5.73
CA ARG A 281 -6.73 5.55 4.65
C ARG A 281 -5.24 5.25 4.56
N ILE A 282 -4.34 6.23 4.74
CA ILE A 282 -2.89 6.02 4.64
C ILE A 282 -2.41 5.03 5.72
N TYR A 283 -2.89 5.18 6.95
CA TYR A 283 -2.46 4.34 8.08
C TYR A 283 -3.17 3.00 8.14
N TYR A 284 -4.46 2.95 7.81
CA TYR A 284 -5.16 1.68 7.57
C TYR A 284 -4.45 0.88 6.48
N ASN A 285 -3.99 1.53 5.40
CA ASN A 285 -3.22 0.83 4.37
C ASN A 285 -1.93 0.18 4.93
N PHE A 286 -1.23 0.79 5.90
CA PHE A 286 -0.05 0.15 6.49
C PHE A 286 -0.42 -1.06 7.35
N GLY A 287 -1.42 -0.91 8.23
CA GLY A 287 -1.93 -2.01 9.05
C GLY A 287 -2.41 -3.18 8.19
N ASP A 288 -3.10 -2.88 7.08
CA ASP A 288 -3.62 -3.85 6.14
C ASP A 288 -2.51 -4.54 5.32
N VAL A 289 -1.52 -3.80 4.84
CA VAL A 289 -0.36 -4.39 4.14
C VAL A 289 0.39 -5.35 5.05
N VAL A 290 0.63 -4.98 6.31
CA VAL A 290 1.29 -5.85 7.28
C VAL A 290 0.37 -7.03 7.66
N ARG A 291 -0.96 -6.83 7.75
CA ARG A 291 -1.93 -7.92 8.04
C ARG A 291 -1.93 -8.97 6.94
N ALA A 292 -1.98 -8.54 5.67
CA ALA A 292 -1.87 -9.42 4.53
C ALA A 292 -0.52 -10.16 4.53
N TYR A 293 0.57 -9.46 4.85
CA TYR A 293 1.88 -10.07 4.93
C TYR A 293 1.96 -11.15 6.01
N VAL A 294 1.39 -10.91 7.21
CA VAL A 294 1.28 -11.92 8.28
C VAL A 294 0.49 -13.13 7.80
N TYR A 295 -0.67 -12.92 7.18
CA TYR A 295 -1.52 -14.01 6.69
C TYR A 295 -0.77 -14.91 5.70
N ASP A 296 -0.14 -14.31 4.69
CA ASP A 296 0.68 -15.03 3.71
C ASP A 296 1.86 -15.77 4.37
N SER A 297 2.40 -15.23 5.45
CA SER A 297 3.51 -15.84 6.20
C SER A 297 3.05 -17.07 7.01
N VAL A 298 1.86 -17.00 7.61
CA VAL A 298 1.24 -18.16 8.29
C VAL A 298 0.96 -19.27 7.28
N GLU A 299 0.41 -18.95 6.11
CA GLU A 299 0.18 -19.94 5.04
C GLU A 299 1.48 -20.58 4.56
N ALA A 300 2.55 -19.80 4.41
CA ALA A 300 3.88 -20.33 4.08
C ALA A 300 4.41 -21.27 5.16
N ALA A 301 4.29 -20.90 6.44
CA ALA A 301 4.72 -21.73 7.57
C ALA A 301 3.94 -23.05 7.64
N LEU A 302 2.62 -23.00 7.48
CA LEU A 302 1.76 -24.20 7.45
C LEU A 302 2.08 -25.09 6.25
N LYS A 303 2.43 -24.50 5.09
CA LYS A 303 2.89 -25.28 3.94
C LYS A 303 4.21 -25.98 4.24
N ASN A 304 5.18 -25.31 4.87
CA ASN A 304 6.46 -25.93 5.25
C ASN A 304 6.25 -27.09 6.24
N LEU A 305 5.38 -26.90 7.24
CA LEU A 305 4.96 -27.95 8.16
C LEU A 305 4.37 -29.15 7.39
N GLU A 306 3.45 -28.90 6.46
CA GLU A 306 2.86 -29.97 5.66
C GLU A 306 3.89 -30.69 4.79
N ASP A 307 4.78 -29.95 4.12
CA ASP A 307 5.82 -30.54 3.28
C ASP A 307 6.77 -31.44 4.09
N ARG A 308 6.97 -31.16 5.38
CA ARG A 308 7.78 -31.97 6.29
C ARG A 308 7.01 -33.19 6.81
N GLU A 309 5.86 -32.95 7.43
CA GLU A 309 5.10 -33.99 8.16
C GLU A 309 4.29 -34.88 7.21
N CYS A 310 3.86 -34.36 6.06
CA CYS A 310 2.91 -35.01 5.17
C CYS A 310 3.51 -35.42 3.81
N LYS A 311 4.83 -35.28 3.60
CA LYS A 311 5.51 -35.47 2.30
C LYS A 311 5.09 -36.75 1.58
N ASN A 312 4.99 -37.84 2.33
CA ASN A 312 4.74 -39.19 1.81
C ASN A 312 3.33 -39.70 2.16
N MET A 313 2.46 -38.84 2.70
CA MET A 313 1.11 -39.22 3.08
C MET A 313 0.17 -39.20 1.88
N LYS A 314 -0.69 -40.22 1.78
CA LYS A 314 -1.80 -40.20 0.83
C LYS A 314 -2.79 -39.10 1.22
N ARG A 315 -3.59 -38.61 0.26
CA ARG A 315 -4.58 -37.54 0.49
C ARG A 315 -5.50 -37.83 1.70
N ARG A 316 -5.94 -39.08 1.87
CA ARG A 316 -6.78 -39.52 3.00
C ARG A 316 -6.08 -39.30 4.35
N ASP A 317 -4.80 -39.62 4.43
CA ASP A 317 -4.03 -39.51 5.67
C ASP A 317 -3.69 -38.05 5.98
N ARG A 318 -3.46 -37.24 4.94
CA ARG A 318 -3.35 -35.77 5.08
C ARG A 318 -4.63 -35.14 5.63
N ILE A 319 -5.80 -35.58 5.18
CA ILE A 319 -7.08 -35.12 5.71
C ILE A 319 -7.17 -35.45 7.21
N LYS A 320 -6.89 -36.70 7.60
CA LYS A 320 -6.89 -37.11 9.01
C LYS A 320 -5.89 -36.31 9.85
N PHE A 321 -4.69 -36.07 9.32
CA PHE A 321 -3.68 -35.23 9.98
C PHE A 321 -4.25 -33.84 10.28
N TRP A 322 -4.82 -33.16 9.29
CA TRP A 322 -5.38 -31.82 9.48
C TRP A 322 -6.65 -31.80 10.32
N GLU A 323 -7.47 -32.86 10.30
CA GLU A 323 -8.60 -33.02 11.22
C GLU A 323 -8.13 -33.12 12.68
N ALA A 324 -7.08 -33.90 12.94
CA ALA A 324 -6.47 -33.97 14.27
C ALA A 324 -5.92 -32.60 14.71
N LYS A 325 -5.19 -31.92 13.82
CA LYS A 325 -4.67 -30.57 14.09
C LYS A 325 -5.76 -29.53 14.30
N LYS A 326 -6.90 -29.64 13.61
CA LYS A 326 -8.07 -28.78 13.84
C LYS A 326 -8.68 -28.99 15.22
N LYS A 327 -8.66 -30.21 15.75
CA LYS A 327 -9.11 -30.49 17.13
C LYS A 327 -8.15 -29.90 18.15
N GLU A 328 -6.85 -29.94 17.87
CA GLU A 328 -5.80 -29.38 18.73
C GLU A 328 -5.81 -27.84 18.74
N PHE A 329 -6.03 -27.22 17.58
CA PHE A 329 -6.04 -25.75 17.39
C PHE A 329 -7.35 -25.27 16.72
N PRO A 330 -8.49 -25.32 17.44
CA PRO A 330 -9.81 -25.07 16.86
C PRO A 330 -10.03 -23.62 16.40
N ASP A 331 -9.26 -22.67 16.93
CA ASP A 331 -9.32 -21.23 16.63
C ASP A 331 -8.46 -20.83 15.41
N MET A 332 -7.62 -21.74 14.90
CA MET A 332 -6.75 -21.48 13.77
C MET A 332 -7.48 -21.71 12.43
N PHE A 333 -8.15 -20.66 11.95
CA PHE A 333 -8.96 -20.69 10.72
C PHE A 333 -8.23 -21.26 9.50
N GLN A 334 -6.93 -21.02 9.37
CA GLN A 334 -6.08 -21.50 8.27
C GLN A 334 -6.07 -23.04 8.19
N ILE A 335 -6.17 -23.74 9.32
CA ILE A 335 -6.31 -25.20 9.33
C ILE A 335 -7.62 -25.62 8.67
N SER A 336 -8.72 -24.90 8.96
CA SER A 336 -10.01 -25.17 8.34
C SER A 336 -9.99 -24.89 6.83
N LEU A 337 -9.28 -23.85 6.38
CA LEU A 337 -9.08 -23.59 4.96
C LEU A 337 -8.34 -24.75 4.29
N ARG A 338 -7.24 -25.22 4.88
CA ARG A 338 -6.43 -26.33 4.34
C ARG A 338 -7.24 -27.63 4.26
N LEU A 339 -8.02 -27.93 5.29
CA LEU A 339 -8.89 -29.10 5.31
C LEU A 339 -9.95 -29.04 4.19
N ASN A 340 -10.59 -27.89 4.00
CA ASN A 340 -11.59 -27.72 2.93
C ASN A 340 -10.98 -27.86 1.54
N GLN A 341 -9.79 -27.29 1.31
CA GLN A 341 -9.03 -27.48 0.06
C GLN A 341 -8.73 -28.96 -0.20
N LEU A 342 -8.31 -29.71 0.83
CA LEU A 342 -8.01 -31.13 0.71
C LEU A 342 -9.25 -32.00 0.46
N ILE A 343 -10.41 -31.64 1.01
CA ILE A 343 -11.66 -32.38 0.79
C ILE A 343 -12.31 -31.99 -0.55
N GLY A 344 -11.89 -30.88 -1.17
CA GLY A 344 -12.54 -30.33 -2.36
C GLY A 344 -13.85 -29.61 -2.05
N LYS A 345 -14.06 -29.23 -0.79
CA LYS A 345 -15.17 -28.34 -0.41
C LYS A 345 -14.78 -26.91 -0.79
N PRO A 346 -15.73 -26.11 -1.31
CA PRO A 346 -15.49 -24.69 -1.47
C PRO A 346 -15.05 -24.10 -0.12
N ALA A 347 -14.19 -23.08 -0.16
CA ALA A 347 -13.79 -22.38 1.05
C ALA A 347 -15.07 -21.99 1.82
N PRO A 348 -15.11 -22.21 3.15
CA PRO A 348 -16.30 -21.98 3.93
C PRO A 348 -16.70 -20.53 3.71
N ASN A 349 -17.97 -20.30 3.36
CA ASN A 349 -18.45 -18.95 3.22
C ASN A 349 -18.25 -18.27 4.57
N LEU A 350 -17.31 -17.33 4.60
CA LEU A 350 -16.96 -16.59 5.80
C LEU A 350 -18.18 -15.81 6.33
N LEU A 351 -19.14 -15.53 5.46
CA LEU A 351 -20.42 -14.94 5.81
C LEU A 351 -21.44 -16.07 6.02
N LYS A 352 -21.82 -16.31 7.28
CA LYS A 352 -22.83 -17.34 7.64
C LYS A 352 -24.21 -17.11 6.99
N ASN A 353 -24.47 -15.92 6.48
CA ASN A 353 -25.73 -15.55 5.81
C ASN A 353 -25.78 -15.91 4.32
N GLY A 354 -24.75 -16.57 3.78
CA GLY A 354 -24.71 -16.96 2.37
C GLY A 354 -24.57 -15.79 1.39
N ASN A 355 -24.31 -14.57 1.86
CA ASN A 355 -24.47 -13.35 1.07
C ASN A 355 -23.20 -12.48 1.13
N PHE A 356 -22.56 -12.23 -0.01
CA PHE A 356 -21.39 -11.35 -0.16
C PHE A 356 -21.74 -9.84 -0.07
N LYS A 357 -22.77 -9.46 0.69
CA LYS A 357 -23.17 -8.04 0.81
C LYS A 357 -22.09 -7.25 1.56
N LYS A 358 -21.83 -6.05 1.04
CA LYS A 358 -20.85 -5.10 1.59
C LYS A 358 -21.30 -4.55 2.94
N TYR A 359 -20.45 -4.61 3.95
CA TYR A 359 -20.62 -4.01 5.27
C TYR A 359 -20.01 -2.60 5.30
N ARG A 360 -20.67 -1.68 5.99
CA ARG A 360 -20.16 -0.32 6.21
C ARG A 360 -19.55 -0.22 7.61
N PRO A 361 -18.55 0.65 7.82
CA PRO A 361 -18.17 1.07 9.16
C PRO A 361 -19.40 1.64 9.89
N GLY A 362 -19.89 0.93 10.90
CA GLY A 362 -21.08 1.28 11.68
C GLY A 362 -22.23 0.26 11.65
N ASP A 363 -22.16 -0.76 10.78
CA ASP A 363 -23.15 -1.85 10.82
C ASP A 363 -22.99 -2.67 12.13
N PRO A 364 -24.09 -3.09 12.78
CA PRO A 364 -24.02 -3.92 13.97
C PRO A 364 -23.33 -5.26 13.66
N ALA A 365 -22.48 -5.72 14.59
CA ALA A 365 -21.77 -6.99 14.46
C ALA A 365 -22.76 -8.11 14.13
N VAL A 366 -22.50 -8.88 13.07
CA VAL A 366 -23.37 -9.98 12.66
C VAL A 366 -23.37 -11.03 13.77
N PRO A 367 -24.52 -11.38 14.36
CA PRO A 367 -24.60 -12.47 15.31
C PRO A 367 -24.05 -13.75 14.67
N GLY A 368 -22.91 -14.22 15.18
CA GLY A 368 -22.26 -15.42 14.71
C GLY A 368 -21.26 -15.28 13.55
N ALA A 369 -20.89 -14.09 13.08
CA ALA A 369 -19.69 -13.96 12.23
C ALA A 369 -18.46 -14.55 12.94
N HIS A 370 -17.55 -15.15 12.19
CA HIS A 370 -16.31 -15.66 12.76
C HIS A 370 -15.55 -14.48 13.43
N PRO A 371 -15.05 -14.59 14.67
CA PRO A 371 -14.41 -13.47 15.39
C PRO A 371 -13.25 -12.81 14.64
N GLN A 372 -12.62 -13.54 13.71
CA GLN A 372 -11.55 -13.01 12.87
C GLN A 372 -12.06 -12.09 11.73
N LEU A 373 -13.34 -12.13 11.38
CA LEU A 373 -13.93 -11.30 10.32
C LEU A 373 -14.21 -9.87 10.74
N GLU A 374 -14.38 -9.61 12.04
CA GLU A 374 -14.55 -8.23 12.55
C GLU A 374 -13.38 -7.32 12.16
N ASN A 375 -12.22 -7.90 11.80
CA ASN A 375 -11.01 -7.17 11.40
C ASN A 375 -10.58 -7.41 9.93
N TRP A 376 -11.38 -8.13 9.12
CA TRP A 376 -11.07 -8.44 7.71
C TRP A 376 -11.74 -7.45 6.74
N TYR A 377 -11.36 -6.16 6.81
CA TYR A 377 -11.72 -5.15 5.80
C TYR A 377 -11.01 -5.35 4.44
N PHE A 378 -10.11 -6.34 4.33
CA PHE A 378 -9.17 -6.48 3.22
C PHE A 378 -9.82 -6.87 1.89
N TYR A 379 -10.90 -7.66 1.90
CA TYR A 379 -11.57 -8.04 0.64
C TYR A 379 -12.55 -6.98 0.11
N GLU A 380 -13.01 -6.05 0.95
CA GLU A 380 -13.98 -5.02 0.55
C GLU A 380 -13.37 -3.76 -0.07
N GLN A 381 -12.08 -3.49 0.14
CA GLN A 381 -11.39 -2.36 -0.49
C GLN A 381 -10.63 -2.74 -1.76
N VAL A 382 -10.27 -4.01 -1.93
CA VAL A 382 -9.67 -4.51 -3.18
C VAL A 382 -10.75 -4.82 -4.24
N GLY A 383 -11.98 -5.10 -3.81
CA GLY A 383 -13.19 -5.11 -4.66
C GLY A 383 -13.94 -3.78 -4.57
N GLY A 384 -14.21 -3.13 -5.70
CA GLY A 384 -14.76 -1.78 -5.80
C GLY A 384 -15.93 -1.43 -4.86
N ILE A 385 -16.05 -0.13 -4.58
CA ILE A 385 -17.21 0.50 -3.91
C ILE A 385 -18.47 0.16 -4.73
N GLN A 386 -19.34 -0.70 -4.18
CA GLN A 386 -20.71 -0.88 -4.68
C GLN A 386 -21.64 -0.08 -3.78
N THR A 387 -22.30 0.94 -4.35
CA THR A 387 -23.43 1.67 -3.74
C THR A 387 -24.75 1.02 -4.15
N ASP A 388 -25.83 1.31 -3.42
CA ASP A 388 -27.13 0.64 -3.52
C ASP A 388 -27.83 0.73 -4.91
N GLU A 389 -27.35 1.58 -5.81
CA GLU A 389 -27.81 1.64 -7.22
C GLU A 389 -27.48 0.38 -8.05
N TYR A 390 -26.63 -0.52 -7.54
CA TYR A 390 -26.21 -1.73 -8.27
C TYR A 390 -27.30 -2.83 -8.40
N LYS A 391 -28.36 -2.81 -7.57
CA LYS A 391 -29.32 -3.94 -7.48
C LYS A 391 -30.46 -3.90 -8.50
N SER A 392 -30.69 -2.79 -9.19
CA SER A 392 -31.77 -2.68 -10.19
C SER A 392 -31.34 -3.03 -11.63
N LEU A 393 -30.06 -3.33 -11.87
CA LEU A 393 -29.50 -3.44 -13.22
C LEU A 393 -29.25 -4.87 -13.73
N TRP A 394 -29.64 -5.91 -12.99
CA TRP A 394 -29.56 -7.30 -13.44
C TRP A 394 -30.90 -8.01 -13.26
N LYS A 395 -31.83 -7.76 -14.19
CA LYS A 395 -32.98 -8.65 -14.43
C LYS A 395 -32.79 -9.33 -15.78
N ILE A 396 -32.03 -10.42 -15.78
CA ILE A 396 -32.18 -11.50 -16.76
C ILE A 396 -32.14 -12.81 -15.96
N VAL A 397 -33.10 -13.69 -16.27
CA VAL A 397 -33.49 -14.93 -15.60
C VAL A 397 -32.27 -15.77 -15.13
N PRO A 398 -32.25 -16.24 -13.86
CA PRO A 398 -31.08 -16.87 -13.28
C PRO A 398 -30.95 -18.34 -13.69
N SER A 399 -29.76 -18.76 -14.13
CA SER A 399 -29.27 -20.12 -13.87
C SER A 399 -28.17 -20.05 -12.81
N LYS A 400 -28.18 -21.03 -11.90
CA LYS A 400 -27.42 -21.06 -10.63
C LYS A 400 -25.88 -21.05 -10.78
N ALA A 401 -25.34 -21.06 -11.99
CA ALA A 401 -23.92 -21.33 -12.28
C ALA A 401 -23.07 -20.11 -12.72
N ALA A 402 -23.65 -18.92 -12.96
CA ALA A 402 -22.93 -17.84 -13.62
C ALA A 402 -21.97 -17.00 -12.72
N TYR A 403 -21.93 -17.23 -11.40
CA TYR A 403 -21.00 -16.53 -10.52
C TYR A 403 -19.84 -17.44 -10.14
N ASN A 404 -18.84 -17.52 -11.00
CA ASN A 404 -17.43 -17.77 -10.69
C ASN A 404 -16.74 -18.07 -12.01
N HIS A 405 -15.88 -17.18 -12.53
CA HIS A 405 -14.65 -17.49 -13.30
C HIS A 405 -14.08 -16.19 -13.90
N LEU A 406 -13.80 -15.19 -13.05
CA LEU A 406 -12.90 -14.08 -13.41
C LEU A 406 -11.47 -14.63 -13.41
N GLY A 407 -10.92 -14.91 -14.59
CA GLY A 407 -9.50 -15.24 -14.76
C GLY A 407 -8.73 -14.01 -15.21
N ILE A 408 -7.65 -13.65 -14.48
CA ILE A 408 -6.66 -12.69 -14.98
C ILE A 408 -5.64 -13.48 -15.79
N GLY A 409 -5.55 -13.20 -17.10
CA GLY A 409 -4.54 -13.82 -17.96
C GLY A 409 -3.12 -13.40 -17.55
N THR A 410 -2.15 -14.32 -17.63
CA THR A 410 -0.72 -14.08 -17.30
C THR A 410 0.09 -13.52 -18.47
N GLY A 411 -0.57 -13.01 -19.52
CA GLY A 411 0.07 -12.43 -20.70
C GLY A 411 0.71 -11.06 -20.47
N LYS A 412 1.41 -10.54 -21.50
CA LYS A 412 2.02 -9.18 -21.52
C LYS A 412 1.03 -8.05 -21.19
N TYR A 413 -0.27 -8.33 -21.28
CA TYR A 413 -1.37 -7.46 -20.88
C TYR A 413 -2.25 -8.27 -19.92
N PRO A 414 -2.49 -7.80 -18.68
CA PRO A 414 -3.51 -8.44 -17.86
C PRO A 414 -4.85 -8.27 -18.59
N GLU A 415 -5.57 -9.37 -18.80
CA GLU A 415 -6.88 -9.41 -19.45
C GLU A 415 -7.92 -9.86 -18.43
N ILE A 416 -9.10 -9.24 -18.41
CA ILE A 416 -10.27 -9.79 -17.73
C ILE A 416 -11.08 -10.55 -18.76
N ARG A 417 -11.37 -11.82 -18.46
CA ARG A 417 -12.28 -12.66 -19.24
C ARG A 417 -13.56 -12.88 -18.46
N THR A 418 -14.70 -12.62 -19.08
CA THR A 418 -16.01 -13.03 -18.58
C THR A 418 -16.76 -13.79 -19.68
N TYR A 419 -17.57 -14.76 -19.28
CA TYR A 419 -18.30 -15.65 -20.19
C TYR A 419 -19.80 -15.41 -20.00
N VAL A 420 -20.51 -15.11 -21.08
CA VAL A 420 -21.94 -14.79 -21.04
C VAL A 420 -22.68 -15.58 -22.11
N LYS A 421 -23.85 -16.12 -21.76
CA LYS A 421 -24.75 -16.73 -22.74
C LYS A 421 -25.67 -15.64 -23.28
N LEU A 422 -25.64 -15.42 -24.59
CA LEU A 422 -26.47 -14.42 -25.26
C LEU A 422 -27.38 -15.11 -26.28
N THR A 423 -28.54 -14.49 -26.54
CA THR A 423 -29.44 -14.91 -27.61
C THR A 423 -29.22 -14.03 -28.83
N ALA A 424 -29.60 -14.47 -30.01
CA ALA A 424 -29.61 -13.66 -31.21
C ALA A 424 -30.40 -12.36 -30.98
N GLY A 425 -29.83 -11.25 -31.45
CA GLY A 425 -30.43 -9.93 -31.35
C GLY A 425 -29.42 -8.81 -31.14
N THR A 426 -29.94 -7.59 -31.07
CA THR A 426 -29.12 -6.39 -30.92
C THR A 426 -28.90 -6.09 -29.44
N TYR A 427 -27.67 -5.82 -29.05
CA TYR A 427 -27.28 -5.49 -27.69
C TYR A 427 -26.60 -4.14 -27.62
N ARG A 428 -26.90 -3.39 -26.57
CA ARG A 428 -26.17 -2.19 -26.16
C ARG A 428 -25.20 -2.55 -25.04
N PHE A 429 -23.91 -2.52 -25.36
CA PHE A 429 -22.84 -2.50 -24.39
C PHE A 429 -22.69 -1.09 -23.81
N SER A 430 -22.53 -0.98 -22.49
CA SER A 430 -22.12 0.27 -21.85
C SER A 430 -20.98 0.02 -20.86
N ALA A 431 -19.92 0.82 -20.92
CA ALA A 431 -18.84 0.76 -19.94
C ALA A 431 -18.49 2.16 -19.42
N SER A 432 -18.20 2.24 -18.11
CA SER A 432 -17.73 3.46 -17.47
C SER A 432 -16.34 3.26 -16.86
N CYS A 433 -15.43 4.20 -17.12
CA CYS A 433 -14.08 4.20 -16.59
C CYS A 433 -13.72 5.59 -16.07
N ARG A 434 -13.17 5.65 -14.86
CA ARG A 434 -12.94 6.91 -14.15
C ARG A 434 -11.83 7.77 -14.77
N THR A 435 -10.91 7.17 -15.53
CA THR A 435 -9.62 7.81 -15.84
C THR A 435 -9.40 8.20 -17.28
N GLY A 436 -10.44 8.21 -18.10
CA GLY A 436 -10.32 8.61 -19.50
C GLY A 436 -9.27 7.81 -20.28
N MET A 437 -9.13 6.53 -19.95
CA MET A 437 -8.10 5.65 -20.51
C MET A 437 -8.66 4.83 -21.66
N PRO A 438 -7.83 4.51 -22.66
CA PRO A 438 -8.22 3.58 -23.71
C PRO A 438 -8.47 2.18 -23.13
N MET A 439 -9.62 1.61 -23.45
CA MET A 439 -9.95 0.22 -23.13
C MET A 439 -10.35 -0.49 -24.42
N ASN A 440 -9.84 -1.71 -24.58
CA ASN A 440 -10.17 -2.55 -25.71
C ASN A 440 -11.15 -3.61 -25.24
N PHE A 441 -12.26 -3.71 -25.95
CA PHE A 441 -13.29 -4.72 -25.73
C PHE A 441 -13.36 -5.61 -26.96
N ALA A 442 -13.46 -6.92 -26.75
CA ALA A 442 -13.62 -7.88 -27.82
C ALA A 442 -14.57 -9.00 -27.39
N PHE A 443 -15.48 -9.36 -28.29
CA PHE A 443 -16.39 -10.49 -28.12
C PHE A 443 -15.99 -11.64 -29.05
N TYR A 444 -15.95 -12.85 -28.49
CA TYR A 444 -15.65 -14.08 -29.22
C TYR A 444 -16.77 -15.07 -28.99
N GLN A 445 -17.28 -15.67 -30.06
CA GLN A 445 -18.20 -16.80 -29.91
C GLN A 445 -17.41 -17.99 -29.39
N ILE A 446 -18.04 -18.79 -28.53
CA ILE A 446 -17.44 -20.02 -28.01
C ILE A 446 -18.37 -21.17 -28.43
N PRO A 447 -18.08 -21.82 -29.56
CA PRO A 447 -18.75 -23.07 -29.91
C PRO A 447 -18.53 -24.07 -28.77
N GLU A 448 -19.59 -24.72 -28.32
CA GLU A 448 -19.51 -25.85 -27.39
C GLU A 448 -18.81 -25.50 -26.05
N PHE A 449 -19.35 -24.51 -25.33
CA PHE A 449 -18.92 -24.21 -23.97
C PHE A 449 -19.91 -24.78 -22.95
N ASP A 450 -19.43 -25.71 -22.14
CA ASP A 450 -20.09 -26.10 -20.89
C ASP A 450 -19.52 -25.27 -19.73
N PRO A 451 -20.31 -24.36 -19.11
CA PRO A 451 -19.84 -23.55 -17.99
C PRO A 451 -19.50 -24.38 -16.74
N ASP A 452 -19.99 -25.61 -16.64
CA ASP A 452 -19.74 -26.49 -15.49
C ASP A 452 -18.50 -27.40 -15.72
N SER A 453 -17.95 -27.41 -16.94
CA SER A 453 -16.75 -28.18 -17.31
C SER A 453 -15.46 -27.43 -16.95
N LEU A 454 -14.79 -27.87 -15.88
CA LEU A 454 -13.47 -27.36 -15.49
C LEU A 454 -12.42 -27.49 -16.61
N ASN A 455 -12.56 -28.51 -17.47
CA ASN A 455 -11.68 -28.72 -18.62
C ASN A 455 -11.91 -27.65 -19.69
N ASP A 456 -13.15 -27.26 -19.97
CA ASP A 456 -13.43 -26.17 -20.90
C ASP A 456 -12.97 -24.82 -20.37
N ILE A 457 -13.14 -24.56 -19.08
CA ILE A 457 -12.61 -23.35 -18.44
C ILE A 457 -11.08 -23.31 -18.53
N ALA A 458 -10.40 -24.44 -18.28
CA ALA A 458 -8.95 -24.53 -18.38
C ALA A 458 -8.46 -24.38 -19.83
N ARG A 459 -9.17 -24.97 -20.80
CA ARG A 459 -8.92 -24.83 -22.25
C ARG A 459 -9.03 -23.37 -22.68
N LEU A 460 -10.13 -22.70 -22.35
CA LEU A 460 -10.38 -21.30 -22.70
C LEU A 460 -9.41 -20.32 -22.04
N ARG A 461 -8.92 -20.62 -20.83
CA ARG A 461 -7.85 -19.83 -20.19
C ARG A 461 -6.54 -19.86 -20.97
N LYS A 462 -6.23 -20.98 -21.64
CA LYS A 462 -5.01 -21.14 -22.44
C LYS A 462 -5.18 -20.64 -23.88
N GLN A 463 -6.42 -20.56 -24.38
CA GLN A 463 -6.70 -20.10 -25.73
C GLN A 463 -6.30 -18.62 -25.91
N ARG A 464 -5.51 -18.37 -26.96
CA ARG A 464 -5.16 -17.02 -27.40
C ARG A 464 -6.20 -16.56 -28.42
N PHE A 465 -7.02 -15.63 -28.01
CA PHE A 465 -7.95 -14.92 -28.87
C PHE A 465 -7.17 -13.87 -29.67
N ARG A 466 -6.94 -14.12 -30.98
CA ARG A 466 -6.06 -13.27 -31.81
C ARG A 466 -6.82 -12.21 -32.62
N THR A 467 -8.07 -12.46 -32.97
CA THR A 467 -8.93 -11.57 -33.77
C THR A 467 -10.37 -11.75 -33.34
N PRO A 468 -11.10 -10.69 -32.94
CA PRO A 468 -12.50 -10.79 -32.58
C PRO A 468 -13.29 -11.40 -33.74
N GLU A 469 -14.03 -12.47 -33.50
CA GLU A 469 -14.85 -13.11 -34.53
C GLU A 469 -16.12 -12.32 -34.84
N ILE A 470 -16.55 -11.47 -33.89
CA ILE A 470 -17.83 -10.75 -33.97
C ILE A 470 -17.58 -9.25 -34.03
N PHE A 471 -16.89 -8.69 -33.03
CA PHE A 471 -16.61 -7.26 -32.97
C PHE A 471 -15.52 -6.93 -31.95
N GLY A 472 -14.70 -5.92 -32.27
CA GLY A 472 -13.73 -5.34 -31.35
C GLY A 472 -13.67 -3.83 -31.49
N PHE A 473 -13.60 -3.12 -30.36
CA PHE A 473 -13.48 -1.67 -30.37
C PHE A 473 -12.53 -1.17 -29.30
N THR A 474 -11.89 -0.05 -29.61
CA THR A 474 -11.08 0.74 -28.68
C THR A 474 -11.90 1.96 -28.28
N CYS A 475 -12.17 2.13 -26.99
CA CYS A 475 -12.87 3.34 -26.52
C CYS A 475 -11.86 4.34 -25.95
N HIS A 476 -12.00 5.63 -26.26
CA HIS A 476 -11.32 6.70 -25.56
C HIS A 476 -12.36 7.51 -24.77
N ALA A 477 -12.41 7.34 -23.45
CA ALA A 477 -13.19 8.26 -22.61
C ALA A 477 -12.33 9.49 -22.27
N ALA A 478 -12.92 10.68 -22.15
CA ALA A 478 -12.30 11.76 -21.41
C ALA A 478 -12.67 11.64 -19.91
N PRO A 479 -11.82 12.05 -18.95
CA PRO A 479 -12.17 12.00 -17.54
C PRO A 479 -13.47 12.77 -17.26
N GLY A 480 -14.49 12.10 -16.72
CA GLY A 480 -15.77 12.73 -16.33
C GLY A 480 -16.90 12.69 -17.36
N VAL A 481 -16.74 11.99 -18.50
CA VAL A 481 -17.81 11.85 -19.50
C VAL A 481 -18.68 10.61 -19.22
N LEU A 482 -19.97 10.71 -19.58
CA LEU A 482 -21.03 9.68 -19.53
C LEU A 482 -20.55 8.27 -19.98
N PRO A 483 -21.23 7.18 -19.54
CA PRO A 483 -20.88 5.83 -19.94
C PRO A 483 -20.82 5.71 -21.47
N ILE A 484 -19.74 5.12 -21.99
CA ILE A 484 -19.60 4.82 -23.41
C ILE A 484 -20.67 3.80 -23.74
N ARG A 485 -21.46 4.05 -24.79
CA ARG A 485 -22.49 3.15 -25.29
C ARG A 485 -22.11 2.69 -26.69
N GLN A 486 -22.05 1.39 -26.91
CA GLN A 486 -21.93 0.82 -28.24
C GLN A 486 -23.00 -0.23 -28.46
N THR A 487 -23.58 -0.23 -29.64
CA THR A 487 -24.57 -1.21 -30.05
C THR A 487 -23.91 -2.21 -30.99
N PHE A 488 -24.19 -3.49 -30.82
CA PHE A 488 -23.69 -4.57 -31.66
C PHE A 488 -24.74 -5.68 -31.76
N THR A 489 -24.69 -6.46 -32.83
CA THR A 489 -25.65 -7.54 -33.07
C THR A 489 -25.00 -8.88 -32.82
N ILE A 490 -25.65 -9.71 -32.02
CA ILE A 490 -25.30 -11.11 -31.81
C ILE A 490 -26.04 -11.95 -32.87
N PRO A 491 -25.32 -12.67 -33.76
CA PRO A 491 -25.93 -13.32 -34.92
C PRO A 491 -26.64 -14.63 -34.58
N ALA A 492 -26.28 -15.28 -33.48
CA ALA A 492 -26.83 -16.57 -33.09
C ALA A 492 -26.88 -16.73 -31.57
N ASP A 493 -27.75 -17.60 -31.07
CA ASP A 493 -27.74 -18.02 -29.67
C ASP A 493 -26.42 -18.75 -29.36
N GLY A 494 -25.80 -18.43 -28.23
CA GLY A 494 -24.54 -19.08 -27.87
C GLY A 494 -23.84 -18.49 -26.65
N TRP A 495 -22.70 -19.09 -26.34
CA TRP A 495 -21.77 -18.56 -25.35
C TRP A 495 -20.77 -17.62 -26.00
N TYR A 496 -20.48 -16.53 -25.29
CA TYR A 496 -19.58 -15.49 -25.74
C TYR A 496 -18.56 -15.15 -24.65
N ALA A 497 -17.28 -15.08 -25.02
CA ALA A 497 -16.22 -14.52 -24.18
C ALA A 497 -16.13 -13.02 -24.44
N LEU A 498 -16.35 -12.22 -23.39
CA LEU A 498 -16.01 -10.81 -23.38
C LEU A 498 -14.61 -10.65 -22.78
N LEU A 499 -13.67 -10.21 -23.62
CA LEU A 499 -12.34 -9.80 -23.19
C LEU A 499 -12.29 -8.29 -23.02
N ILE A 500 -11.82 -7.88 -21.84
CA ILE A 500 -11.46 -6.50 -21.56
C ILE A 500 -9.94 -6.46 -21.43
N ALA A 501 -9.29 -5.61 -22.21
CA ALA A 501 -7.86 -5.38 -22.14
C ALA A 501 -7.56 -3.89 -21.92
N ILE A 502 -6.62 -3.60 -21.02
CA ILE A 502 -6.08 -2.26 -20.81
C ILE A 502 -4.65 -2.27 -21.35
N PRO A 503 -4.39 -1.68 -22.52
CA PRO A 503 -3.06 -1.71 -23.12
C PRO A 503 -2.01 -1.07 -22.20
N ASN A 504 -0.85 -1.72 -22.09
CA ASN A 504 0.38 -1.18 -21.50
C ASN A 504 0.32 -0.78 -20.01
N GLN A 505 -0.52 -1.41 -19.16
CA GLN A 505 -0.59 -1.04 -17.74
C GLN A 505 -0.57 -2.23 -16.76
N PRO A 506 -0.02 -2.04 -15.54
CA PRO A 506 -0.04 -3.06 -14.48
C PRO A 506 -1.45 -3.27 -13.94
N ALA A 507 -1.66 -4.42 -13.28
CA ALA A 507 -2.95 -4.88 -12.75
C ALA A 507 -3.75 -3.87 -11.88
N ARG A 508 -3.11 -2.81 -11.38
CA ARG A 508 -3.78 -1.73 -10.61
C ARG A 508 -4.77 -0.90 -11.43
N ALA A 509 -4.66 -0.87 -12.77
CA ALA A 509 -5.61 -0.14 -13.63
C ALA A 509 -7.05 -0.68 -13.54
N TRP A 510 -7.22 -1.96 -13.20
CA TRP A 510 -8.52 -2.63 -13.10
C TRP A 510 -9.44 -2.08 -12.02
N SER A 511 -8.87 -1.57 -10.92
CA SER A 511 -9.61 -0.91 -9.82
C SER A 511 -10.41 0.35 -10.24
N ARG A 512 -10.31 0.76 -11.50
CA ARG A 512 -10.87 2.01 -12.03
C ARG A 512 -12.00 1.82 -13.05
N LEU A 513 -12.32 0.56 -13.41
CA LEU A 513 -13.51 0.21 -14.17
C LEU A 513 -14.73 0.27 -13.23
N TRP A 514 -15.71 1.13 -13.55
CA TRP A 514 -16.83 1.44 -12.64
C TRP A 514 -18.09 0.64 -12.92
N GLY A 515 -18.23 0.09 -14.13
CA GLY A 515 -19.36 -0.75 -14.49
C GLY A 515 -19.31 -1.18 -15.95
N VAL A 516 -19.85 -2.36 -16.21
CA VAL A 516 -20.12 -2.91 -17.54
C VAL A 516 -21.58 -3.32 -17.55
N LYS A 517 -22.38 -2.78 -18.47
CA LYS A 517 -23.78 -3.13 -18.70
C LYS A 517 -23.91 -3.72 -20.10
N LEU A 518 -24.68 -4.79 -20.21
CA LEU A 518 -25.07 -5.35 -21.49
C LEU A 518 -26.60 -5.46 -21.52
N GLU A 519 -27.24 -4.79 -22.47
CA GLU A 519 -28.70 -4.66 -22.53
C GLU A 519 -29.19 -5.10 -23.90
N LYS A 520 -30.05 -6.12 -23.98
CA LYS A 520 -30.71 -6.50 -25.23
C LYS A 520 -31.68 -5.37 -25.61
N LEU A 521 -31.55 -4.85 -26.82
CA LEU A 521 -32.48 -3.85 -27.35
C LEU A 521 -33.74 -4.55 -27.86
N PRO A 522 -34.89 -3.86 -27.87
CA PRO A 522 -36.16 -4.39 -28.37
C PRO A 522 -36.06 -4.95 -29.79
#